data_AF-A0A2E2TY08-F1
#
_entry.id   AF-A0A2E2TY08-F1
#
_cell.length_a   1.000
_cell.length_b   1.000
_cell.length_c   1.000
_cell.angle_alpha   90.00
_cell.angle_beta   90.00
_cell.angle_gamma   90.00
#
_symmetry.space_group_name_H-M   'P 1'
#
loop_
_entity.id
_entity.type
_entity.pdbx_description
1 polymer ?
#
loop_
_entity_poly.entity_id
_entity_poly.type
_entity_poly.pdbx_seq_one_letter_code
_entity_poly.pdbx_strand_id
1 'polypeptide(L)'
;MFPREKLEGLTSSRDQEEAFHYTGNSTPEVMMSPAEERVLALRQEAQSDRELELARRYESLRKAFVQRRSQSQRCLMTSVDAHAVLHPGDKFILSELARVKEERPVGLMAEDDSASYSNPSSTIMALWRSDIVARQSSEANVFGSSGSLCVSSEHQHIDIAVQDARDYNPDFLASFGAHIYPIDEETTLPPNGHFDNLYLVEYEFGQEYIDKYVFNESKGGGLFVETHDFPHVFMPMSPKCSGGLILGKKRKDLSDEAIEFIGVDIPFGYALFLDANAIHGDSFFKGNYSIALTEELPADTVIFKHVRDSEEMRCLKANKLLTGELKFQPLKQHRVNRHWDAVENSRIKKIKKKSEKLSVGILSVGKRRAP
;
A
#
# COMPACT_ATOMS: atom_id res chain seq x y z
N MET A 1 7.05 69.98 25.51
CA MET A 1 5.68 70.44 25.21
C MET A 1 4.83 69.17 25.06
N PHE A 2 3.98 68.89 26.07
CA PHE A 2 2.81 67.98 26.20
C PHE A 2 2.67 66.67 25.36
N PRO A 3 1.96 65.63 25.87
CA PRO A 3 2.22 64.87 27.10
C PRO A 3 2.07 63.34 26.92
N ARG A 4 2.53 62.59 27.94
CA ARG A 4 2.22 61.16 28.16
C ARG A 4 0.79 61.02 28.70
N GLU A 5 0.01 60.12 28.12
CA GLU A 5 -1.23 59.62 28.74
C GLU A 5 -0.96 58.36 29.58
N LYS A 6 -1.60 58.38 30.74
CA LYS A 6 -1.68 57.33 31.76
C LYS A 6 -2.67 56.26 31.32
N LEU A 7 -2.36 55.00 31.62
CA LEU A 7 -3.36 53.99 31.96
C LEU A 7 -2.78 53.09 33.05
N GLU A 8 -3.10 53.45 34.30
CA GLU A 8 -3.08 52.56 35.45
C GLU A 8 -4.50 52.04 35.67
N GLY A 9 -4.64 50.76 36.04
CA GLY A 9 -5.75 50.32 36.87
C GLY A 9 -6.30 48.92 36.57
N LEU A 10 -6.28 48.08 37.61
CA LEU A 10 -7.03 46.83 37.88
C LEU A 10 -6.37 45.53 37.36
N THR A 11 -5.46 44.88 38.09
CA THR A 11 -5.59 44.03 39.31
C THR A 11 -6.39 42.74 39.16
N SER A 12 -5.64 41.64 39.20
CA SER A 12 -5.87 40.37 39.91
C SER A 12 -7.12 39.52 39.61
N SER A 13 -6.89 38.39 38.96
CA SER A 13 -7.19 37.08 39.54
C SER A 13 -6.19 36.04 39.01
N ARG A 14 -5.20 35.74 39.85
CA ARG A 14 -4.44 34.48 39.79
C ARG A 14 -5.38 33.33 40.15
N ASP A 15 -4.93 32.13 39.80
CA ASP A 15 -5.39 30.81 40.28
C ASP A 15 -6.44 30.13 39.39
N GLN A 16 -5.94 29.42 38.37
CA GLN A 16 -6.23 28.00 38.12
C GLN A 16 -5.27 27.48 37.03
N GLU A 17 -3.99 27.34 37.38
CA GLU A 17 -3.11 26.36 36.73
C GLU A 17 -3.46 25.00 37.32
N GLU A 18 -4.21 24.17 36.58
CA GLU A 18 -4.31 22.75 36.88
C GLU A 18 -2.95 22.10 36.65
N ALA A 19 -2.22 21.92 37.74
CA ALA A 19 -1.05 21.08 37.84
C ALA A 19 -1.46 19.63 37.48
N PHE A 20 -1.22 19.24 36.23
CA PHE A 20 -1.08 17.83 35.88
C PHE A 20 0.16 17.30 36.60
N HIS A 21 -0.05 16.66 37.74
CA HIS A 21 0.94 15.84 38.40
C HIS A 21 1.38 14.72 37.45
N TYR A 22 2.46 14.98 36.71
CA TYR A 22 3.20 13.98 35.95
C TYR A 22 3.94 13.08 36.94
N THR A 23 3.25 12.03 37.40
CA THR A 23 3.87 10.98 38.21
C THR A 23 4.59 9.99 37.29
N GLY A 24 5.91 9.95 37.43
CA GLY A 24 6.69 8.71 37.29
C GLY A 24 6.91 8.18 35.88
N ASN A 25 8.10 8.49 35.35
CA ASN A 25 8.78 7.81 34.26
C ASN A 25 8.62 6.28 34.29
N SER A 26 7.92 5.75 33.30
CA SER A 26 8.52 4.74 32.42
C SER A 26 8.45 5.33 31.03
N THR A 27 9.60 5.59 30.39
CA THR A 27 9.62 5.75 28.94
C THR A 27 8.89 4.52 28.39
N PRO A 28 7.81 4.67 27.60
CA PRO A 28 7.18 3.51 26.98
C PRO A 28 8.29 2.76 26.26
N GLU A 29 8.48 1.51 26.65
CA GLU A 29 9.47 0.63 26.04
C GLU A 29 9.19 0.66 24.53
N VAL A 30 10.11 1.24 23.76
CA VAL A 30 9.97 1.33 22.30
C VAL A 30 10.11 -0.10 21.80
N MET A 31 8.97 -0.78 21.65
CA MET A 31 8.96 -2.16 21.16
C MET A 31 9.43 -2.15 19.71
N MET A 32 10.53 -2.84 19.46
CA MET A 32 11.06 -3.06 18.11
C MET A 32 10.06 -3.87 17.28
N SER A 33 10.08 -3.66 15.96
CA SER A 33 9.38 -4.56 15.04
C SER A 33 10.11 -5.91 14.95
N PRO A 34 9.42 -7.01 14.58
CA PRO A 34 10.08 -8.30 14.31
C PRO A 34 11.24 -8.20 13.30
N ALA A 35 11.11 -7.33 12.29
CA ALA A 35 12.18 -7.05 11.34
C ALA A 35 13.41 -6.44 12.03
N GLU A 36 13.22 -5.41 12.87
CA GLU A 36 14.31 -4.79 13.63
C GLU A 36 14.99 -5.79 14.58
N GLU A 37 14.23 -6.64 15.27
CA GLU A 37 14.78 -7.69 16.15
C GLU A 37 15.68 -8.65 15.37
N ARG A 38 15.26 -9.05 14.17
CA ARG A 38 16.04 -9.94 13.30
C ARG A 38 17.33 -9.29 12.83
N VAL A 39 17.31 -7.99 12.51
CA VAL A 39 18.50 -7.24 12.10
C VAL A 39 19.51 -7.16 13.25
N LEU A 40 19.02 -6.95 14.47
CA LEU A 40 19.86 -6.98 15.66
C LEU A 40 20.48 -8.36 15.89
N ALA A 41 19.70 -9.44 15.72
CA ALA A 41 20.20 -10.81 15.82
C ALA A 41 21.26 -11.11 14.75
N LEU A 42 21.01 -10.77 13.49
CA LEU A 42 21.98 -10.93 12.39
C LEU A 42 23.30 -10.23 12.69
N ARG A 43 23.27 -9.04 13.27
CA ARG A 43 24.48 -8.30 13.66
C ARG A 43 25.27 -9.00 14.76
N GLN A 44 24.57 -9.60 15.73
CA GLN A 44 25.20 -10.29 16.86
C GLN A 44 25.77 -11.66 16.47
N GLU A 45 25.12 -12.32 15.52
CA GLU A 45 25.46 -13.67 15.07
C GLU A 45 26.37 -13.68 13.84
N ALA A 46 26.58 -12.54 13.16
CA ALA A 46 27.40 -12.45 11.96
C ALA A 46 28.80 -13.05 12.16
N GLN A 47 29.10 -14.09 11.39
CA GLN A 47 30.40 -14.78 11.40
C GLN A 47 31.22 -14.45 10.15
N SER A 48 30.64 -13.68 9.23
CA SER A 48 31.26 -13.30 7.95
C SER A 48 31.09 -11.81 7.64
N ASP A 49 32.01 -11.26 6.83
CA ASP A 49 31.93 -9.88 6.34
C ASP A 49 30.65 -9.63 5.54
N ARG A 50 30.14 -10.65 4.85
CA ARG A 50 28.88 -10.59 4.09
C ARG A 50 27.67 -10.39 5.01
N GLU A 51 27.62 -11.08 6.15
CA GLU A 51 26.54 -10.93 7.13
C GLU A 51 26.61 -9.59 7.86
N LEU A 52 27.83 -9.10 8.13
CA LEU A 52 28.05 -7.76 8.67
C LEU A 52 27.62 -6.66 7.71
N GLU A 53 27.91 -6.81 6.41
CA GLU A 53 27.46 -5.88 5.38
C GLU A 53 25.93 -5.88 5.25
N LEU A 54 25.32 -7.06 5.25
CA LEU A 54 23.86 -7.20 5.25
C LEU A 54 23.21 -6.53 6.48
N ALA A 55 23.79 -6.72 7.67
CA ALA A 55 23.31 -6.06 8.88
C ALA A 55 23.43 -4.53 8.82
N ARG A 56 24.52 -3.99 8.24
CA ARG A 56 24.68 -2.54 8.03
C ARG A 56 23.64 -1.98 7.06
N ARG A 57 23.36 -2.69 5.96
CA ARG A 57 22.33 -2.30 4.98
C ARG A 57 20.91 -2.39 5.57
N TYR A 58 20.68 -3.32 6.48
CA TYR A 58 19.40 -3.35 7.19
C TYR A 58 19.25 -2.26 8.25
N GLU A 59 20.34 -1.79 8.83
CA GLU A 59 20.29 -0.62 9.72
C GLU A 59 19.91 0.66 8.95
N SER A 60 20.36 0.83 7.71
CA SER A 60 19.92 1.95 6.85
C SER A 60 18.44 1.86 6.49
N LEU A 61 17.86 0.65 6.43
CA LEU A 61 16.42 0.45 6.25
C LEU A 61 15.58 0.69 7.51
N ARG A 62 16.18 0.96 8.66
CA ARG A 62 15.44 1.02 9.92
C ARG A 62 14.27 2.00 9.88
N LYS A 63 14.38 3.10 9.11
CA LYS A 63 13.29 4.07 8.90
C LYS A 63 12.09 3.50 8.14
N ALA A 64 12.33 2.50 7.29
CA ALA A 64 11.28 1.80 6.55
C ALA A 64 10.63 0.67 7.37
N PHE A 65 11.22 0.29 8.51
CA PHE A 65 10.58 -0.62 9.44
C PHE A 65 9.55 0.13 10.27
N VAL A 66 8.30 -0.29 10.12
CA VAL A 66 7.17 0.40 10.74
C VAL A 66 6.50 -0.51 11.75
N GLN A 67 5.96 0.13 12.78
CA GLN A 67 4.99 -0.50 13.67
C GLN A 67 3.86 0.50 13.92
N ARG A 68 2.81 0.42 13.11
CA ARG A 68 1.66 1.33 13.20
C ARG A 68 0.65 0.77 14.20
N ARG A 69 0.26 1.59 15.17
CA ARG A 69 -0.61 1.16 16.29
C ARG A 69 -1.89 1.97 16.36
N SER A 70 -2.98 1.31 16.78
CA SER A 70 -4.25 1.96 17.12
C SER A 70 -4.10 2.90 18.31
N GLN A 71 -5.15 3.67 18.62
CA GLN A 71 -5.22 4.43 19.88
C GLN A 71 -5.12 3.51 21.12
N SER A 72 -5.66 2.30 21.03
CA SER A 72 -5.54 1.25 22.06
C SER A 72 -4.23 0.47 22.02
N GLN A 73 -3.21 0.95 21.30
CA GLN A 73 -1.87 0.36 21.19
C GLN A 73 -1.80 -1.02 20.52
N ARG A 74 -2.89 -1.51 19.92
CA ARG A 74 -2.86 -2.74 19.11
C ARG A 74 -2.07 -2.49 17.82
N CYS A 75 -1.18 -3.41 17.45
CA CYS A 75 -0.49 -3.37 16.17
C CYS A 75 -1.49 -3.51 15.01
N LEU A 76 -1.41 -2.60 14.05
CA LEU A 76 -2.27 -2.53 12.87
C LEU A 76 -1.49 -2.71 11.57
N MET A 77 -0.21 -2.36 11.56
CA MET A 77 0.71 -2.67 10.48
C MET A 77 2.10 -2.86 11.06
N THR A 78 2.82 -3.89 10.63
CA THR A 78 4.20 -4.13 11.08
C THR A 78 5.08 -4.61 9.94
N SER A 79 6.34 -4.19 9.94
CA SER A 79 7.38 -4.86 9.18
C SER A 79 7.69 -6.21 9.83
N VAL A 80 7.67 -7.27 9.02
CA VAL A 80 7.81 -8.66 9.47
C VAL A 80 9.21 -9.18 9.15
N ASP A 81 9.66 -8.95 7.93
CA ASP A 81 10.94 -9.48 7.44
C ASP A 81 11.54 -8.57 6.37
N ALA A 82 12.83 -8.73 6.13
CA ALA A 82 13.52 -8.17 4.97
C ALA A 82 14.16 -9.32 4.20
N HIS A 83 13.62 -9.57 3.00
CA HIS A 83 13.84 -10.80 2.24
C HIS A 83 15.11 -10.76 1.41
N ALA A 84 15.30 -9.68 0.64
CA ALA A 84 16.36 -9.56 -0.33
C ALA A 84 16.69 -8.10 -0.65
N VAL A 85 17.84 -7.91 -1.29
CA VAL A 85 18.22 -6.67 -1.97
C VAL A 85 18.15 -6.93 -3.47
N LEU A 86 17.49 -6.04 -4.19
CA LEU A 86 17.35 -6.06 -5.63
C LEU A 86 18.23 -4.94 -6.20
N HIS A 87 19.14 -5.27 -7.10
CA HIS A 87 19.98 -4.30 -7.80
C HIS A 87 19.44 -4.04 -9.22
N PRO A 88 19.52 -2.81 -9.75
CA PRO A 88 19.20 -2.52 -11.15
C PRO A 88 19.96 -3.46 -12.10
N GLY A 89 19.25 -4.04 -13.06
CA GLY A 89 19.83 -4.94 -14.07
C GLY A 89 20.08 -6.38 -13.61
N ASP A 90 19.97 -6.69 -12.31
CA ASP A 90 20.01 -8.07 -11.84
C ASP A 90 18.78 -8.85 -12.30
N LYS A 91 19.00 -10.12 -12.63
CA LYS A 91 17.94 -11.10 -12.90
C LYS A 91 17.55 -11.80 -11.62
N PHE A 92 16.25 -11.90 -11.36
CA PHE A 92 15.74 -12.56 -10.17
C PHE A 92 14.34 -13.15 -10.38
N ILE A 93 13.97 -14.09 -9.49
CA ILE A 93 12.62 -14.65 -9.37
C ILE A 93 12.06 -14.20 -8.02
N LEU A 94 10.97 -13.44 -8.03
CA LEU A 94 10.43 -12.81 -6.83
C LEU A 94 9.94 -13.81 -5.78
N SER A 95 9.31 -14.91 -6.21
CA SER A 95 8.82 -15.95 -5.30
C SER A 95 9.95 -16.65 -4.54
N GLU A 96 11.09 -16.87 -5.19
CA GLU A 96 12.29 -17.42 -4.56
C GLU A 96 12.90 -16.45 -3.55
N LEU A 97 13.07 -15.19 -3.95
CA LEU A 97 13.65 -14.16 -3.08
C LEU A 97 12.80 -13.90 -1.83
N ALA A 98 11.48 -13.78 -2.00
CA ALA A 98 10.55 -13.54 -0.91
C ALA A 98 10.14 -14.82 -0.15
N ARG A 99 10.65 -15.99 -0.58
CA ARG A 99 10.36 -17.29 0.04
C ARG A 99 8.86 -17.59 0.14
N VAL A 100 8.12 -17.28 -0.93
CA VAL A 100 6.68 -17.56 -1.01
C VAL A 100 6.46 -19.06 -0.87
N LYS A 101 5.70 -19.47 0.16
CA LYS A 101 5.49 -20.88 0.50
C LYS A 101 4.34 -21.54 -0.25
N GLU A 102 3.42 -20.72 -0.75
CA GLU A 102 2.22 -21.19 -1.42
C GLU A 102 2.44 -21.21 -2.93
N GLU A 103 2.08 -22.31 -3.59
CA GLU A 103 2.17 -22.41 -5.04
C GLU A 103 1.13 -21.49 -5.70
N ARG A 104 1.54 -20.80 -6.77
CA ARG A 104 0.60 -20.06 -7.62
C ARG A 104 -0.50 -21.01 -8.12
N PRO A 105 -1.77 -20.59 -8.10
CA PRO A 105 -2.86 -21.39 -8.67
C PRO A 105 -2.58 -21.73 -10.15
N VAL A 106 -2.28 -22.99 -10.44
CA VAL A 106 -2.10 -23.51 -11.79
C VAL A 106 -3.44 -23.49 -12.52
N GLY A 107 -3.59 -22.65 -13.56
CA GLY A 107 -4.78 -22.64 -14.41
C GLY A 107 -5.36 -21.28 -14.84
N LEU A 108 -4.63 -20.17 -14.65
CA LEU A 108 -5.06 -18.82 -15.08
C LEU A 108 -4.06 -18.17 -16.06
N MET A 109 -3.44 -18.96 -16.94
CA MET A 109 -2.84 -18.38 -18.14
C MET A 109 -3.99 -18.11 -19.11
N ALA A 110 -4.24 -16.85 -19.40
CA ALA A 110 -5.25 -16.43 -20.36
C ALA A 110 -4.83 -16.89 -21.76
N GLU A 111 -5.30 -18.05 -22.20
CA GLU A 111 -5.21 -18.52 -23.59
C GLU A 111 -6.38 -18.00 -24.44
N ASP A 112 -6.93 -16.82 -24.12
CA ASP A 112 -8.02 -16.24 -24.90
C ASP A 112 -7.68 -14.80 -25.29
N ASP A 113 -7.10 -14.62 -26.48
CA ASP A 113 -6.83 -13.35 -27.18
C ASP A 113 -8.12 -12.53 -27.46
N SER A 114 -9.27 -12.97 -26.93
CA SER A 114 -10.56 -12.29 -26.98
C SER A 114 -10.91 -11.51 -25.71
N ALA A 115 -9.97 -11.39 -24.76
CA ALA A 115 -10.19 -10.69 -23.49
C ALA A 115 -10.63 -9.23 -23.72
N SER A 116 -11.92 -8.97 -23.42
CA SER A 116 -12.47 -7.62 -23.40
C SER A 116 -12.00 -6.92 -22.14
N TYR A 117 -10.92 -6.14 -22.25
CA TYR A 117 -10.45 -5.29 -21.16
C TYR A 117 -11.50 -4.24 -20.77
N SER A 118 -11.64 -3.99 -19.46
CA SER A 118 -12.29 -2.78 -18.95
C SER A 118 -11.25 -1.86 -18.32
N ASN A 119 -11.38 -0.56 -18.56
CA ASN A 119 -10.46 0.46 -18.03
C ASN A 119 -11.25 1.47 -17.18
N PRO A 120 -11.88 1.04 -16.07
CA PRO A 120 -12.58 1.95 -15.20
C PRO A 120 -11.59 2.91 -14.55
N SER A 121 -11.88 4.20 -14.66
CA SER A 121 -11.10 5.27 -14.06
C SER A 121 -12.00 6.42 -13.62
N SER A 122 -11.47 7.22 -12.70
CA SER A 122 -12.14 8.39 -12.16
C SER A 122 -11.20 9.58 -12.25
N THR A 123 -11.60 10.60 -13.00
CA THR A 123 -10.86 11.87 -13.07
C THR A 123 -11.47 12.87 -12.09
N ILE A 124 -10.62 13.46 -11.24
CA ILE A 124 -11.00 14.52 -10.32
C ILE A 124 -10.17 15.77 -10.59
N MET A 125 -10.73 16.91 -10.21
CA MET A 125 -9.99 18.17 -10.13
C MET A 125 -9.42 18.32 -8.72
N ALA A 126 -8.09 18.34 -8.60
CA ALA A 126 -7.40 18.41 -7.33
C ALA A 126 -6.11 19.24 -7.42
N LEU A 127 -5.84 20.02 -6.38
CA LEU A 127 -4.59 20.75 -6.22
C LEU A 127 -3.63 19.95 -5.35
N TRP A 128 -2.47 19.61 -5.90
CA TRP A 128 -1.37 18.99 -5.18
C TRP A 128 -0.57 20.08 -4.45
N ARG A 129 -0.71 20.16 -3.12
CA ARG A 129 -0.11 21.23 -2.29
C ARG A 129 0.85 20.64 -1.26
N SER A 130 2.10 20.43 -1.67
CA SER A 130 3.18 19.97 -0.79
C SER A 130 3.58 21.04 0.25
N ASP A 131 3.24 22.30 -0.01
CA ASP A 131 3.47 23.45 0.89
C ASP A 131 2.43 23.56 2.02
N ILE A 132 1.30 22.84 1.94
CA ILE A 132 0.29 22.79 3.00
C ILE A 132 0.43 21.49 3.77
N VAL A 133 1.15 21.56 4.90
CA VAL A 133 1.35 20.41 5.79
C VAL A 133 0.01 19.89 6.32
N ALA A 134 -0.31 18.65 5.97
CA ALA A 134 -1.47 17.97 6.49
C ALA A 134 -1.26 17.54 7.95
N ARG A 135 -2.33 17.62 8.74
CA ARG A 135 -2.32 17.15 10.14
C ARG A 135 -2.29 15.61 10.18
N GLN A 136 -1.21 15.07 10.73
CA GLN A 136 -0.98 13.64 10.97
C GLN A 136 0.00 13.45 12.15
N SER A 137 0.18 12.21 12.61
CA SER A 137 1.25 11.87 13.55
C SER A 137 2.62 11.84 12.86
N SER A 138 3.71 12.04 13.60
CA SER A 138 5.08 11.91 13.08
C SER A 138 5.39 10.51 12.54
N GLU A 139 4.65 9.52 13.01
CA GLU A 139 4.72 8.13 12.56
C GLU A 139 3.87 7.87 11.31
N ALA A 140 3.16 8.83 10.73
CA ALA A 140 2.27 8.51 9.60
C ALA A 140 3.04 8.29 8.30
N ASN A 141 4.14 9.02 8.12
CA ASN A 141 4.92 9.03 6.89
C ASN A 141 6.41 8.85 7.23
N VAL A 142 7.02 7.80 6.66
CA VAL A 142 8.44 7.47 6.86
C VAL A 142 9.39 8.51 6.22
N PHE A 143 8.88 9.32 5.28
CA PHE A 143 9.59 10.39 4.60
C PHE A 143 9.41 11.78 5.25
N GLY A 144 8.63 11.89 6.33
CA GLY A 144 8.47 13.11 7.11
C GLY A 144 7.05 13.72 7.06
N SER A 145 6.93 14.98 6.64
CA SER A 145 5.64 15.66 6.57
C SER A 145 4.92 15.39 5.25
N SER A 146 3.60 15.22 5.30
CA SER A 146 2.76 15.11 4.10
C SER A 146 2.10 16.45 3.78
N GLY A 147 1.99 16.77 2.49
CA GLY A 147 1.19 17.86 1.98
C GLY A 147 -0.31 17.54 1.95
N SER A 148 -1.07 18.37 1.24
CA SER A 148 -2.52 18.20 1.06
C SER A 148 -2.89 18.07 -0.42
N LEU A 149 -3.69 17.05 -0.74
CA LEU A 149 -4.36 16.92 -2.03
C LEU A 149 -5.76 17.52 -1.88
N CYS A 150 -5.89 18.78 -2.28
CA CYS A 150 -7.09 19.57 -2.06
C CYS A 150 -8.11 19.25 -3.16
N VAL A 151 -9.20 18.57 -2.78
CA VAL A 151 -10.30 18.22 -3.68
C VAL A 151 -11.45 19.20 -3.47
N SER A 152 -12.08 19.61 -4.57
CA SER A 152 -13.25 20.48 -4.55
C SER A 152 -14.35 19.94 -3.63
N SER A 153 -14.91 20.79 -2.77
CA SER A 153 -16.04 20.44 -1.89
C SER A 153 -17.32 20.04 -2.65
N GLU A 154 -17.38 20.28 -3.96
CA GLU A 154 -18.49 19.82 -4.81
C GLU A 154 -18.48 18.30 -4.98
N HIS A 155 -17.32 17.65 -4.79
CA HIS A 155 -17.20 16.21 -4.75
C HIS A 155 -17.38 15.77 -3.29
N GLN A 156 -18.56 15.25 -2.94
CA GLN A 156 -18.79 14.68 -1.60
C GLN A 156 -18.19 13.27 -1.47
N HIS A 157 -18.01 12.59 -2.59
CA HIS A 157 -17.46 11.24 -2.68
C HIS A 157 -16.54 11.15 -3.91
N ILE A 158 -15.49 10.34 -3.80
CA ILE A 158 -14.62 9.95 -4.91
C ILE A 158 -14.72 8.43 -5.00
N ASP A 159 -15.34 7.95 -6.08
CA ASP A 159 -15.49 6.52 -6.32
C ASP A 159 -14.34 6.05 -7.22
N ILE A 160 -13.48 5.18 -6.71
CA ILE A 160 -12.41 4.55 -7.49
C ILE A 160 -12.74 3.06 -7.55
N ALA A 161 -13.12 2.58 -8.73
CA ALA A 161 -13.39 1.16 -8.92
C ALA A 161 -12.08 0.38 -8.82
N VAL A 162 -12.09 -0.69 -8.01
CA VAL A 162 -10.97 -1.62 -7.90
C VAL A 162 -11.19 -2.77 -8.89
N GLN A 163 -10.16 -3.09 -9.66
CA GLN A 163 -10.17 -4.16 -10.63
C GLN A 163 -8.88 -4.98 -10.54
N ASP A 164 -8.95 -6.27 -10.86
CA ASP A 164 -7.78 -7.14 -10.99
C ASP A 164 -6.81 -6.55 -12.03
N ALA A 165 -5.55 -6.38 -11.65
CA ALA A 165 -4.51 -5.81 -12.50
C ALA A 165 -4.41 -6.48 -13.89
N ARG A 166 -4.75 -7.77 -14.01
CA ARG A 166 -4.69 -8.54 -15.27
C ARG A 166 -5.84 -8.22 -16.22
N ASP A 167 -6.94 -7.69 -15.70
CA ASP A 167 -8.14 -7.37 -16.49
C ASP A 167 -8.05 -5.97 -17.12
N TYR A 168 -7.05 -5.17 -16.75
CA TYR A 168 -6.74 -3.91 -17.42
C TYR A 168 -6.05 -4.14 -18.76
N ASN A 169 -6.31 -3.26 -19.73
CA ASN A 169 -5.49 -3.22 -20.94
C ASN A 169 -4.04 -2.87 -20.55
N PRO A 170 -3.01 -3.60 -21.02
CA PRO A 170 -1.62 -3.36 -20.63
C PRO A 170 -1.12 -1.94 -20.93
N ASP A 171 -1.45 -1.37 -22.09
CA ASP A 171 -1.03 0.00 -22.45
C ASP A 171 -1.74 1.04 -21.56
N PHE A 172 -2.99 0.78 -21.21
CA PHE A 172 -3.72 1.62 -20.27
C PHE A 172 -3.09 1.60 -18.88
N LEU A 173 -2.78 0.42 -18.34
CA LEU A 173 -2.11 0.27 -17.04
C LEU A 173 -0.71 0.90 -17.05
N ALA A 174 0.07 0.66 -18.11
CA ALA A 174 1.38 1.26 -18.32
C ALA A 174 1.33 2.79 -18.40
N SER A 175 0.21 3.37 -18.84
CA SER A 175 0.04 4.83 -18.83
C SER A 175 0.07 5.42 -17.41
N PHE A 176 -0.25 4.64 -16.37
CA PHE A 176 -0.12 5.01 -14.95
C PHE A 176 1.27 4.66 -14.38
N GLY A 177 2.20 4.21 -15.22
CA GLY A 177 3.52 3.72 -14.81
C GLY A 177 3.45 2.38 -14.08
N ALA A 178 2.46 1.53 -14.40
CA ALA A 178 2.25 0.26 -13.71
C ALA A 178 2.31 -0.93 -14.68
N HIS A 179 2.94 -2.01 -14.23
CA HIS A 179 3.17 -3.23 -15.02
C HIS A 179 2.98 -4.45 -14.12
N ILE A 180 2.28 -5.47 -14.61
CA ILE A 180 2.03 -6.71 -13.85
C ILE A 180 2.92 -7.85 -14.35
N TYR A 181 3.54 -8.58 -13.42
CA TYR A 181 4.44 -9.69 -13.73
C TYR A 181 4.13 -10.94 -12.89
N PRO A 182 4.20 -12.14 -13.47
CA PRO A 182 4.28 -13.39 -12.72
C PRO A 182 5.47 -13.42 -11.75
N ILE A 183 5.26 -13.87 -10.52
CA ILE A 183 6.33 -13.89 -9.49
C ILE A 183 7.31 -15.05 -9.64
N ASP A 184 6.92 -16.07 -10.39
CA ASP A 184 7.71 -17.29 -10.66
C ASP A 184 8.51 -17.20 -11.97
N GLU A 185 8.44 -16.05 -12.65
CA GLU A 185 9.21 -15.81 -13.88
C GLU A 185 10.43 -14.94 -13.58
N GLU A 186 11.51 -15.19 -14.34
CA GLU A 186 12.70 -14.35 -14.26
C GLU A 186 12.37 -12.94 -14.75
N THR A 187 12.66 -11.95 -13.93
CA THR A 187 12.49 -10.53 -14.25
C THR A 187 13.73 -9.73 -13.89
N THR A 188 13.78 -8.48 -14.32
CA THR A 188 14.85 -7.53 -14.05
C THR A 188 14.28 -6.20 -13.64
N LEU A 189 14.88 -5.54 -12.65
CA LEU A 189 14.57 -4.13 -12.41
C LEU A 189 15.02 -3.29 -13.61
N PRO A 190 14.19 -2.33 -14.07
CA PRO A 190 14.61 -1.44 -15.14
C PRO A 190 15.90 -0.72 -14.72
N PRO A 191 16.89 -0.59 -15.62
CA PRO A 191 18.09 0.17 -15.33
C PRO A 191 17.69 1.62 -15.08
N ASN A 192 17.95 2.11 -13.88
CA ASN A 192 17.70 3.49 -13.51
C ASN A 192 18.94 4.03 -12.79
N GLY A 193 19.26 5.30 -13.02
CA GLY A 193 20.47 5.95 -12.51
C GLY A 193 20.28 6.69 -11.19
N HIS A 194 19.17 6.45 -10.47
CA HIS A 194 18.77 7.24 -9.31
C HIS A 194 18.68 6.43 -8.00
N PHE A 195 18.66 5.09 -8.06
CA PHE A 195 18.79 4.25 -6.88
C PHE A 195 19.85 3.16 -7.08
N ASP A 196 20.57 2.82 -6.01
CA ASP A 196 21.54 1.73 -6.02
C ASP A 196 20.88 0.39 -5.71
N ASN A 197 19.93 0.41 -4.76
CA ASN A 197 19.31 -0.77 -4.18
C ASN A 197 17.81 -0.55 -3.96
N LEU A 198 17.00 -1.59 -4.24
CA LEU A 198 15.69 -1.77 -3.61
C LEU A 198 15.77 -2.92 -2.62
N TYR A 199 15.03 -2.80 -1.54
CA TYR A 199 14.99 -3.75 -0.45
C TYR A 199 13.59 -4.32 -0.38
N LEU A 200 13.50 -5.62 -0.55
CA LEU A 200 12.25 -6.36 -0.54
C LEU A 200 11.85 -6.63 0.91
N VAL A 201 10.97 -5.80 1.47
CA VAL A 201 10.54 -5.84 2.87
C VAL A 201 9.11 -6.37 2.94
N GLU A 202 8.82 -7.26 3.88
CA GLU A 202 7.48 -7.76 4.14
C GLU A 202 6.78 -6.95 5.22
N TYR A 203 5.55 -6.56 4.94
CA TYR A 203 4.65 -5.86 5.83
C TYR A 203 3.38 -6.68 6.04
N GLU A 204 2.95 -6.81 7.29
CA GLU A 204 1.62 -7.32 7.64
C GLU A 204 0.67 -6.14 7.84
N PHE A 205 -0.38 -6.07 7.01
CA PHE A 205 -1.46 -5.09 7.13
C PHE A 205 -2.67 -5.72 7.83
N GLY A 206 -3.01 -5.20 9.01
CA GLY A 206 -4.15 -5.64 9.79
C GLY A 206 -5.49 -5.23 9.15
N GLN A 207 -6.53 -6.03 9.39
CA GLN A 207 -7.87 -5.84 8.80
C GLN A 207 -8.50 -4.47 9.06
N GLU A 208 -8.13 -3.84 10.18
CA GLU A 208 -8.63 -2.55 10.63
C GLU A 208 -7.61 -1.41 10.46
N TYR A 209 -6.51 -1.64 9.73
CA TYR A 209 -5.46 -0.64 9.52
C TYR A 209 -6.02 0.65 8.93
N ILE A 210 -6.81 0.54 7.87
CA ILE A 210 -7.41 1.70 7.21
C ILE A 210 -8.32 2.51 8.15
N ASP A 211 -9.21 1.85 8.86
CA ASP A 211 -10.21 2.52 9.70
C ASP A 211 -9.62 3.07 11.01
N LYS A 212 -8.67 2.34 11.61
CA LYS A 212 -8.15 2.66 12.95
C LYS A 212 -6.83 3.41 12.94
N TYR A 213 -6.13 3.45 11.80
CA TYR A 213 -4.89 4.19 11.63
C TYR A 213 -5.00 5.25 10.53
N VAL A 214 -5.24 4.85 9.28
CA VAL A 214 -5.19 5.76 8.11
C VAL A 214 -6.20 6.90 8.25
N PHE A 215 -7.49 6.58 8.46
CA PHE A 215 -8.54 7.58 8.62
C PHE A 215 -8.59 8.27 9.99
N ASN A 216 -7.71 7.88 10.92
CA ASN A 216 -7.66 8.52 12.22
C ASN A 216 -6.85 9.82 12.14
N GLU A 217 -7.50 10.97 12.36
CA GLU A 217 -6.88 12.29 12.24
C GLU A 217 -5.64 12.50 13.13
N SER A 218 -5.58 11.86 14.31
CA SER A 218 -4.41 11.95 15.20
C SER A 218 -3.34 10.89 14.93
N LYS A 219 -3.55 10.05 13.91
CA LYS A 219 -2.61 9.01 13.44
C LYS A 219 -2.27 9.26 11.97
N GLY A 220 -2.91 8.55 11.03
CA GLY A 220 -2.62 8.64 9.60
C GLY A 220 -3.11 9.93 8.93
N GLY A 221 -4.06 10.66 9.54
CA GLY A 221 -4.49 11.97 9.03
C GLY A 221 -5.44 11.92 7.83
N GLY A 222 -5.61 10.76 7.19
CA GLY A 222 -6.48 10.53 6.05
C GLY A 222 -5.86 9.59 5.01
N LEU A 223 -6.60 9.31 3.95
CA LEU A 223 -6.08 8.61 2.78
C LEU A 223 -4.99 9.46 2.12
N PHE A 224 -3.91 8.82 1.65
CA PHE A 224 -2.82 9.49 0.96
C PHE A 224 -2.55 8.89 -0.43
N VAL A 225 -1.88 9.69 -1.26
CA VAL A 225 -1.10 9.22 -2.39
C VAL A 225 0.27 9.89 -2.36
N GLU A 226 1.24 9.26 -2.98
CA GLU A 226 2.61 9.74 -3.05
C GLU A 226 3.25 9.49 -4.41
N THR A 227 4.38 10.15 -4.62
CA THR A 227 5.24 9.98 -5.80
C THR A 227 6.69 10.21 -5.42
N HIS A 228 7.61 9.47 -6.03
CA HIS A 228 9.06 9.55 -5.79
C HIS A 228 9.83 9.01 -6.99
N ASP A 229 11.12 9.30 -7.09
CA ASP A 229 11.98 9.03 -8.25
C ASP A 229 12.59 7.61 -8.31
N PHE A 230 12.23 6.75 -7.37
CA PHE A 230 12.54 5.32 -7.40
C PHE A 230 11.29 4.48 -7.73
N PRO A 231 11.43 3.25 -8.27
CA PRO A 231 10.31 2.35 -8.53
C PRO A 231 9.87 1.60 -7.27
N HIS A 232 8.66 1.06 -7.31
CA HIS A 232 8.17 0.12 -6.30
C HIS A 232 7.83 -1.24 -6.90
N VAL A 233 7.90 -2.28 -6.07
CA VAL A 233 7.31 -3.59 -6.38
C VAL A 233 6.35 -3.92 -5.25
N PHE A 234 5.11 -4.26 -5.57
CA PHE A 234 4.10 -4.71 -4.62
C PHE A 234 3.71 -6.15 -4.92
N MET A 235 3.77 -7.02 -3.92
CA MET A 235 3.51 -8.44 -4.10
C MET A 235 2.75 -9.03 -2.91
N PRO A 236 1.54 -9.59 -3.12
CA PRO A 236 0.85 -10.34 -2.08
C PRO A 236 1.59 -11.64 -1.75
N MET A 237 1.79 -11.91 -0.46
CA MET A 237 2.54 -13.08 0.02
C MET A 237 1.67 -14.33 0.20
N SER A 238 0.34 -14.20 0.08
CA SER A 238 -0.61 -15.31 0.20
C SER A 238 -1.92 -15.00 -0.55
N PRO A 239 -2.71 -16.01 -0.94
CA PRO A 239 -4.03 -15.83 -1.56
C PRO A 239 -5.09 -15.26 -0.60
N LYS A 240 -4.78 -15.10 0.69
CA LYS A 240 -5.65 -14.45 1.67
C LYS A 240 -5.48 -12.93 1.69
N CYS A 241 -4.45 -12.42 1.02
CA CYS A 241 -4.24 -10.99 0.87
C CYS A 241 -5.36 -10.39 0.04
N SER A 242 -5.72 -9.16 0.36
CA SER A 242 -6.75 -8.41 -0.36
C SER A 242 -6.50 -6.92 -0.23
N GLY A 243 -7.37 -6.12 -0.84
CA GLY A 243 -7.23 -4.67 -0.91
C GLY A 243 -6.88 -4.25 -2.32
N GLY A 244 -6.24 -3.10 -2.47
CA GLY A 244 -5.73 -2.64 -3.75
C GLY A 244 -4.90 -1.39 -3.60
N LEU A 245 -4.14 -1.05 -4.64
CA LEU A 245 -3.50 0.24 -4.77
C LEU A 245 -4.46 1.22 -5.43
N ILE A 246 -4.33 2.48 -5.05
CA ILE A 246 -4.75 3.58 -5.89
C ILE A 246 -3.55 3.95 -6.77
N LEU A 247 -3.75 4.06 -8.07
CA LEU A 247 -2.78 4.64 -8.99
C LEU A 247 -3.33 5.93 -9.59
N GLY A 248 -2.46 6.92 -9.78
CA GLY A 248 -2.81 8.24 -10.28
C GLY A 248 -2.00 8.65 -11.50
N LYS A 249 -2.58 9.48 -12.35
CA LYS A 249 -1.89 10.11 -13.48
C LYS A 249 -2.43 11.52 -13.71
N LYS A 250 -1.53 12.49 -13.85
CA LYS A 250 -1.91 13.87 -14.21
C LYS A 250 -2.45 13.92 -15.64
N ARG A 251 -3.63 14.51 -15.82
CA ARG A 251 -4.31 14.70 -17.12
C ARG A 251 -4.09 16.09 -17.66
N LYS A 252 -2.84 16.35 -18.04
CA LYS A 252 -2.38 17.63 -18.61
C LYS A 252 -3.10 18.00 -19.92
N ASP A 253 -3.70 17.03 -20.59
CA ASP A 253 -4.57 17.23 -21.75
C ASP A 253 -5.92 17.89 -21.39
N LEU A 254 -6.33 17.80 -20.11
CA LEU A 254 -7.55 18.42 -19.59
C LEU A 254 -7.25 19.68 -18.78
N SER A 255 -6.35 19.56 -17.79
CA SER A 255 -5.90 20.66 -16.92
C SER A 255 -4.65 20.24 -16.13
N ASP A 256 -3.84 21.20 -15.70
CA ASP A 256 -2.74 20.97 -14.75
C ASP A 256 -3.22 20.43 -13.38
N GLU A 257 -4.51 20.60 -13.09
CA GLU A 257 -5.17 20.21 -11.84
C GLU A 257 -6.01 18.94 -11.98
N ALA A 258 -6.10 18.36 -13.18
CA ALA A 258 -6.84 17.13 -13.40
C ALA A 258 -5.96 15.92 -13.08
N ILE A 259 -6.45 15.03 -12.22
CA ILE A 259 -5.80 13.76 -11.89
C ILE A 259 -6.78 12.63 -12.13
N GLU A 260 -6.37 11.67 -12.96
CA GLU A 260 -7.09 10.43 -13.18
C GLU A 260 -6.59 9.37 -12.20
N PHE A 261 -7.51 8.65 -11.56
CA PHE A 261 -7.23 7.57 -10.63
C PHE A 261 -7.85 6.25 -11.07
N ILE A 262 -7.17 5.16 -10.76
CA ILE A 262 -7.65 3.77 -10.90
C ILE A 262 -7.37 2.98 -9.62
N GLY A 263 -8.17 1.95 -9.38
CA GLY A 263 -7.97 1.02 -8.26
C GLY A 263 -7.51 -0.33 -8.77
N VAL A 264 -6.40 -0.84 -8.23
CA VAL A 264 -5.75 -2.05 -8.72
C VAL A 264 -5.61 -3.08 -7.61
N ASP A 265 -6.26 -4.23 -7.77
CA ASP A 265 -6.02 -5.42 -6.96
C ASP A 265 -4.89 -6.25 -7.61
N ILE A 266 -3.95 -6.72 -6.79
CA ILE A 266 -2.84 -7.56 -7.25
C ILE A 266 -3.19 -9.01 -6.92
N PRO A 267 -3.46 -9.85 -7.93
CA PRO A 267 -3.77 -11.25 -7.68
C PRO A 267 -2.54 -11.99 -7.15
N PHE A 268 -2.76 -12.91 -6.20
CA PHE A 268 -1.68 -13.78 -5.71
C PHE A 268 -1.03 -14.57 -6.86
N GLY A 269 0.30 -14.67 -6.84
CA GLY A 269 1.10 -15.20 -7.94
C GLY A 269 1.57 -14.15 -8.95
N TYR A 270 1.26 -12.87 -8.70
CA TYR A 270 1.73 -11.73 -9.48
C TYR A 270 2.29 -10.64 -8.57
N ALA A 271 3.14 -9.79 -9.15
CA ALA A 271 3.61 -8.56 -8.56
C ALA A 271 3.26 -7.39 -9.49
N LEU A 272 2.98 -6.23 -8.89
CA LEU A 272 2.81 -4.97 -9.61
C LEU A 272 4.09 -4.15 -9.47
N PHE A 273 4.73 -3.86 -10.58
CA PHE A 273 5.88 -2.97 -10.67
C PHE A 273 5.38 -1.58 -11.01
N LEU A 274 5.77 -0.60 -10.20
CA LEU A 274 5.54 0.81 -10.47
C LEU A 274 6.83 1.47 -10.90
N ASP A 275 6.76 2.19 -12.01
CA ASP A 275 7.84 3.04 -12.51
C ASP A 275 8.11 4.18 -11.52
N ALA A 276 9.33 4.72 -11.59
CA ALA A 276 9.66 5.96 -10.90
C ALA A 276 8.67 7.07 -11.29
N ASN A 277 8.28 7.86 -10.30
CA ASN A 277 7.32 8.97 -10.36
C ASN A 277 5.86 8.56 -10.61
N ALA A 278 5.52 7.26 -10.57
CA ALA A 278 4.12 6.83 -10.55
C ALA A 278 3.42 7.39 -9.28
N ILE A 279 2.25 8.00 -9.45
CA ILE A 279 1.43 8.42 -8.30
C ILE A 279 0.72 7.18 -7.77
N HIS A 280 0.86 6.88 -6.49
CA HIS A 280 0.24 5.68 -5.93
C HIS A 280 -0.10 5.83 -4.44
N GLY A 281 -0.95 4.94 -3.94
CA GLY A 281 -1.25 4.82 -2.51
C GLY A 281 -1.67 3.39 -2.17
N ASP A 282 -1.15 2.86 -1.08
CA ASP A 282 -1.21 1.44 -0.70
C ASP A 282 -2.01 1.20 0.61
N SER A 283 -2.72 2.23 1.07
CA SER A 283 -3.45 2.23 2.35
C SER A 283 -4.53 1.15 2.51
N PHE A 284 -5.01 0.54 1.41
CA PHE A 284 -6.12 -0.42 1.42
C PHE A 284 -5.68 -1.88 1.55
N PHE A 285 -4.37 -2.17 1.60
CA PHE A 285 -3.88 -3.52 1.76
C PHE A 285 -4.33 -4.20 3.04
N LYS A 286 -4.50 -5.51 2.95
CA LYS A 286 -4.85 -6.43 4.04
C LYS A 286 -4.10 -7.73 3.87
N GLY A 287 -3.44 -8.19 4.93
CA GLY A 287 -2.57 -9.37 4.91
C GLY A 287 -1.11 -9.01 4.67
N ASN A 288 -0.31 -10.01 4.31
CA ASN A 288 1.14 -9.88 4.15
C ASN A 288 1.48 -9.48 2.71
N TYR A 289 2.12 -8.32 2.54
CA TYR A 289 2.63 -7.87 1.27
C TYR A 289 4.13 -7.68 1.36
N SER A 290 4.85 -8.10 0.33
CA SER A 290 6.23 -7.70 0.14
C SER A 290 6.29 -6.48 -0.77
N ILE A 291 7.02 -5.47 -0.30
CA ILE A 291 7.16 -4.17 -0.93
C ILE A 291 8.65 -3.88 -1.10
N ALA A 292 9.08 -3.60 -2.33
CA ALA A 292 10.45 -3.21 -2.61
C ALA A 292 10.60 -1.68 -2.45
N LEU A 293 11.50 -1.23 -1.59
CA LEU A 293 11.71 0.19 -1.24
C LEU A 293 13.20 0.55 -1.16
N THR A 294 13.55 1.83 -1.13
CA THR A 294 14.96 2.26 -1.05
C THR A 294 15.31 2.95 0.28
N GLU A 295 16.60 3.13 0.57
CA GLU A 295 17.08 3.58 1.88
C GLU A 295 16.72 5.03 2.20
N GLU A 296 16.94 5.99 1.30
CA GLU A 296 16.71 7.41 1.61
C GLU A 296 16.49 8.24 0.34
N LEU A 297 15.34 8.07 -0.30
CA LEU A 297 14.83 9.05 -1.27
C LEU A 297 13.50 9.61 -0.76
N PRO A 298 13.33 10.94 -0.72
CA PRO A 298 12.10 11.54 -0.23
C PRO A 298 10.93 11.21 -1.17
N ALA A 299 9.75 11.00 -0.59
CA ALA A 299 8.50 10.98 -1.34
C ALA A 299 7.76 12.30 -1.17
N ASP A 300 7.15 12.78 -2.25
CA ASP A 300 6.13 13.81 -2.19
C ASP A 300 4.80 13.13 -1.86
N THR A 301 4.45 13.12 -0.58
CA THR A 301 3.22 12.49 -0.06
C THR A 301 2.17 13.55 0.21
N VAL A 302 0.94 13.33 -0.23
CA VAL A 302 -0.20 14.23 0.02
C VAL A 302 -1.40 13.48 0.57
N ILE A 303 -2.09 14.08 1.54
CA ILE A 303 -3.33 13.54 2.12
C ILE A 303 -4.54 14.17 1.43
N PHE A 304 -5.54 13.36 1.08
CA PHE A 304 -6.81 13.86 0.54
C PHE A 304 -7.52 14.74 1.57
N LYS A 305 -7.82 15.99 1.18
CA LYS A 305 -8.57 16.95 2.00
C LYS A 305 -9.67 17.59 1.18
N HIS A 306 -10.87 17.64 1.75
CA HIS A 306 -11.92 18.52 1.24
C HIS A 306 -11.62 19.94 1.67
N VAL A 307 -11.59 20.87 0.71
CA VAL A 307 -11.44 22.29 1.00
C VAL A 307 -12.76 22.99 0.69
N ARG A 308 -13.36 23.61 1.71
CA ARG A 308 -14.57 24.45 1.54
C ARG A 308 -14.12 25.88 1.28
N ASP A 309 -14.51 26.43 0.13
CA ASP A 309 -14.39 27.86 -0.24
C ASP A 309 -13.20 28.60 0.39
N SER A 310 -11.98 28.16 0.08
CA SER A 310 -10.79 29.00 0.27
C SER A 310 -10.52 29.81 -0.99
N GLU A 311 -9.75 30.89 -0.84
CA GLU A 311 -9.21 31.66 -1.97
C GLU A 311 -8.46 30.76 -2.98
N GLU A 312 -7.95 29.62 -2.51
CA GLU A 312 -7.22 28.59 -3.24
C GLU A 312 -8.12 27.79 -4.20
N MET A 313 -9.42 27.65 -3.89
CA MET A 313 -10.41 27.06 -4.80
C MET A 313 -10.88 28.03 -5.89
N ARG A 314 -10.63 29.34 -5.77
CA ARG A 314 -11.00 30.30 -6.84
C ARG A 314 -10.20 30.06 -8.11
N CYS A 315 -8.97 29.54 -8.00
CA CYS A 315 -8.15 29.13 -9.15
C CYS A 315 -8.77 27.94 -9.89
N LEU A 316 -9.18 26.89 -9.17
CA LEU A 316 -9.89 25.72 -9.73
C LEU A 316 -11.23 26.10 -10.37
N LYS A 317 -12.02 26.97 -9.71
CA LYS A 317 -13.36 27.40 -10.20
C LYS A 317 -13.29 28.31 -11.44
N ALA A 318 -12.15 28.95 -11.71
CA ALA A 318 -11.97 29.81 -12.89
C ALA A 318 -11.83 29.00 -14.20
N ASN A 319 -11.38 27.74 -14.12
CA ASN A 319 -11.25 26.82 -15.25
C ASN A 319 -12.53 25.99 -15.46
N LYS A 320 -13.69 26.64 -15.59
CA LYS A 320 -14.96 26.00 -15.98
C LYS A 320 -14.90 25.52 -17.44
N LEU A 321 -14.28 24.37 -17.67
CA LEU A 321 -14.49 23.54 -18.85
C LEU A 321 -14.56 22.09 -18.37
N LEU A 322 -15.68 21.43 -18.68
CA LEU A 322 -16.04 20.04 -18.35
C LEU A 322 -16.89 19.85 -17.07
N THR A 323 -18.08 20.43 -17.05
CA THR A 323 -19.22 19.82 -16.34
C THR A 323 -19.79 18.70 -17.21
N GLY A 324 -19.36 17.45 -16.99
CA GLY A 324 -20.01 16.25 -17.52
C GLY A 324 -20.95 15.67 -16.47
N GLU A 325 -22.22 15.48 -16.81
CA GLU A 325 -23.19 14.74 -15.99
C GLU A 325 -22.72 13.30 -15.76
N LEU A 326 -22.36 12.95 -14.53
CA LEU A 326 -22.15 11.55 -14.11
C LEU A 326 -23.52 10.92 -13.81
N LYS A 327 -23.97 10.06 -14.73
CA LYS A 327 -25.14 9.20 -14.53
C LYS A 327 -24.72 7.88 -13.88
N PHE A 328 -25.41 7.57 -12.79
CA PHE A 328 -25.28 6.35 -12.00
C PHE A 328 -25.78 5.13 -12.79
N GLN A 329 -24.91 4.16 -13.05
CA GLN A 329 -25.34 2.78 -13.24
C GLN A 329 -24.52 1.86 -12.33
N PRO A 330 -25.16 1.12 -11.41
CA PRO A 330 -24.46 0.13 -10.62
C PRO A 330 -24.05 -1.02 -11.56
N LEU A 331 -22.76 -1.14 -11.85
CA LEU A 331 -22.22 -2.36 -12.40
C LEU A 331 -22.47 -3.47 -11.36
N LYS A 332 -23.22 -4.49 -11.79
CA LYS A 332 -23.60 -5.67 -11.01
C LYS A 332 -22.39 -6.15 -10.21
N GLN A 333 -22.54 -6.18 -8.87
CA GLN A 333 -21.68 -6.92 -7.95
C GLN A 333 -21.16 -8.19 -8.63
N HIS A 334 -19.91 -8.15 -9.08
CA HIS A 334 -19.27 -9.35 -9.58
C HIS A 334 -19.11 -10.29 -8.41
N ARG A 335 -19.76 -11.45 -8.58
CA ARG A 335 -19.75 -12.62 -7.71
C ARG A 335 -18.34 -13.23 -7.66
N VAL A 336 -17.33 -12.50 -7.19
CA VAL A 336 -15.97 -13.05 -7.07
C VAL A 336 -15.94 -14.07 -5.92
N ASN A 337 -16.63 -13.82 -4.80
CA ASN A 337 -16.64 -14.76 -3.67
C ASN A 337 -17.37 -16.09 -3.97
N ARG A 338 -18.43 -16.10 -4.80
CA ARG A 338 -19.12 -17.37 -5.11
C ARG A 338 -18.37 -18.25 -6.10
N HIS A 339 -17.51 -17.68 -6.94
CA HIS A 339 -16.72 -18.48 -7.88
C HIS A 339 -15.59 -19.20 -7.14
N TRP A 340 -14.91 -18.51 -6.21
CA TRP A 340 -13.92 -19.12 -5.33
C TRP A 340 -14.53 -20.22 -4.45
N ASP A 341 -15.65 -19.95 -3.78
CA ASP A 341 -16.35 -20.98 -2.99
C ASP A 341 -16.80 -22.17 -3.87
N ALA A 342 -17.26 -21.94 -5.10
CA ALA A 342 -17.69 -23.01 -5.99
C ALA A 342 -16.52 -23.83 -6.56
N VAL A 343 -15.39 -23.19 -6.85
CA VAL A 343 -14.15 -23.85 -7.31
C VAL A 343 -13.52 -24.65 -6.18
N GLU A 344 -13.42 -24.08 -4.97
CA GLU A 344 -12.93 -24.75 -3.76
C GLU A 344 -13.81 -25.97 -3.42
N ASN A 345 -15.14 -25.80 -3.40
CA ASN A 345 -16.08 -26.88 -3.13
C ASN A 345 -16.06 -27.97 -4.22
N SER A 346 -15.82 -27.61 -5.49
CA SER A 346 -15.68 -28.57 -6.58
C SER A 346 -14.35 -29.34 -6.49
N ARG A 347 -13.27 -28.70 -6.05
CA ARG A 347 -11.95 -29.30 -5.81
C ARG A 347 -11.98 -30.26 -4.63
N ILE A 348 -12.58 -29.87 -3.50
CA ILE A 348 -12.80 -30.73 -2.33
C ILE A 348 -13.64 -31.96 -2.69
N LYS A 349 -14.70 -31.80 -3.50
CA LYS A 349 -15.52 -32.93 -3.99
C LYS A 349 -14.73 -33.88 -4.90
N LYS A 350 -13.87 -33.37 -5.79
CA LYS A 350 -13.00 -34.21 -6.65
C LYS A 350 -11.95 -34.97 -5.83
N ILE A 351 -11.36 -34.36 -4.81
CA ILE A 351 -10.38 -35.00 -3.93
C ILE A 351 -11.04 -36.12 -3.11
N LYS A 352 -12.20 -35.86 -2.49
CA LYS A 352 -12.96 -36.90 -1.75
C LYS A 352 -13.38 -38.07 -2.65
N LYS A 353 -13.83 -37.80 -3.87
CA LYS A 353 -14.22 -38.85 -4.82
C LYS A 353 -13.02 -39.68 -5.30
N LYS A 354 -11.83 -39.09 -5.37
CA LYS A 354 -10.59 -39.80 -5.72
C LYS A 354 -10.08 -40.64 -4.54
N SER A 355 -10.16 -40.13 -3.31
CA SER A 355 -9.80 -40.90 -2.10
C SER A 355 -10.74 -42.08 -1.87
N GLU A 356 -12.05 -41.91 -2.07
CA GLU A 356 -13.04 -43.00 -1.97
C GLU A 356 -12.78 -44.11 -2.99
N LYS A 357 -12.47 -43.76 -4.25
CA LYS A 357 -12.12 -44.74 -5.28
C LYS A 357 -10.82 -45.49 -4.96
N LEU A 358 -9.83 -44.83 -4.37
CA LEU A 358 -8.58 -45.47 -3.92
C LEU A 358 -8.81 -46.42 -2.74
N SER A 359 -9.66 -46.06 -1.77
CA SER A 359 -10.02 -46.95 -0.66
C SER A 359 -10.82 -48.19 -1.08
N VAL A 360 -11.66 -48.08 -2.13
CA VAL A 360 -12.42 -49.23 -2.66
C VAL A 360 -11.54 -50.14 -3.53
N GLY A 361 -10.54 -49.59 -4.23
CA GLY A 361 -9.59 -50.38 -5.03
C GLY A 361 -8.69 -51.29 -4.18
N ILE A 362 -8.25 -50.81 -3.01
CA ILE A 362 -7.34 -51.55 -2.11
C ILE A 362 -8.04 -52.72 -1.41
N LEU A 363 -9.37 -52.70 -1.25
CA LEU A 363 -10.13 -53.79 -0.63
C LEU A 363 -10.51 -54.95 -1.59
N SER A 364 -10.23 -54.84 -2.91
CA SER A 364 -10.65 -55.86 -3.89
C SER A 364 -9.54 -56.79 -4.39
N VAL A 365 -8.27 -56.58 -4.02
CA VAL A 365 -7.14 -57.41 -4.46
C VAL A 365 -6.61 -58.26 -3.31
N GLY A 366 -7.38 -59.29 -2.94
CA GLY A 366 -6.99 -60.14 -1.80
C GLY A 366 -7.85 -61.37 -1.60
N LYS A 367 -8.15 -62.13 -2.66
CA LYS A 367 -8.65 -63.51 -2.56
C LYS A 367 -8.54 -64.21 -3.92
N ARG A 368 -7.35 -64.75 -4.24
CA ARG A 368 -7.25 -65.93 -5.10
C ARG A 368 -6.62 -67.04 -4.27
N ARG A 369 -7.43 -68.05 -3.98
CA ARG A 369 -7.04 -69.32 -3.38
C ARG A 369 -6.37 -70.18 -4.45
N ALA A 370 -5.26 -70.81 -4.10
CA ALA A 370 -4.70 -71.94 -4.81
C ALA A 370 -5.56 -73.20 -4.58
N PRO A 371 -5.53 -74.14 -5.53
CA PRO A 371 -5.23 -75.54 -5.23
C PRO A 371 -3.76 -75.85 -5.50
#